data_AF-D0LDB7-F1
#
_entry.id   AF-D0LDB7-F1
#
_cell.length_a   1.000
_cell.length_b   1.000
_cell.length_c   1.000
_cell.angle_alpha   90.00
_cell.angle_beta   90.00
_cell.angle_gamma   90.00
#
_symmetry.space_group_name_H-M   'P 1'
#
loop_
_entity.id
_entity.type
_entity.pdbx_description
1 polymer ?
#
loop_
_entity_poly.entity_id
_entity_poly.type
_entity_poly.pdbx_seq_one_letter_code
_entity_poly.pdbx_strand_id
1 'polypeptide(L)'
;MSADHVEVEPAQLWATARALSAINDLSHTTLRDQDGVLATCAAGWATRSAVGYADFTTQLADFTAALSSRLDHLESTTRAAAARYENTDNDSARRIATAIEGTLNL
;
A
#
# COMPACT_ATOMS: atom_id res chain seq x y z
N MET A 1 -9.29 -27.67 11.33
CA MET A 1 -9.06 -27.01 10.04
C MET A 1 -7.60 -26.58 10.03
N SER A 2 -6.74 -27.29 9.31
CA SER A 2 -5.36 -26.84 9.14
C SER A 2 -5.41 -25.64 8.22
N ALA A 3 -4.91 -24.49 8.66
CA ALA A 3 -4.62 -23.41 7.74
C ALA A 3 -3.58 -23.96 6.75
N ASP A 4 -3.92 -24.00 5.46
CA ASP A 4 -2.90 -24.15 4.44
C ASP A 4 -1.92 -22.99 4.67
N HIS A 5 -0.71 -23.35 5.14
CA HIS A 5 0.35 -22.38 5.32
C HIS A 5 0.75 -21.90 3.94
N VAL A 6 0.17 -20.78 3.51
CA VAL A 6 0.64 -20.06 2.32
C VAL A 6 2.03 -19.55 2.66
N GLU A 7 3.03 -20.21 2.11
CA GLU A 7 4.42 -19.79 2.20
C GLU A 7 4.58 -18.57 1.29
N VAL A 8 4.67 -17.38 1.90
CA VAL A 8 4.88 -16.13 1.18
C VAL A 8 6.33 -15.71 1.37
N GLU A 9 7.08 -15.66 0.27
CA GLU A 9 8.46 -15.19 0.30
C GLU A 9 8.51 -13.68 0.66
N PRO A 10 9.43 -13.25 1.55
CA PRO A 10 9.57 -11.83 1.89
C PRO A 10 9.81 -10.93 0.66
N ALA A 11 10.51 -11.44 -0.35
CA ALA A 11 10.77 -10.72 -1.60
C ALA A 11 9.47 -10.35 -2.34
N GLN A 12 8.46 -11.22 -2.31
CA GLN A 12 7.15 -10.96 -2.92
C GLN A 12 6.37 -9.90 -2.14
N LEU A 13 6.47 -9.88 -0.81
CA LEU A 13 5.89 -8.83 0.02
C LEU A 13 6.54 -7.47 -0.26
N TRP A 14 7.87 -7.42 -0.36
CA TRP A 14 8.57 -6.18 -0.77
C TRP A 14 8.19 -5.71 -2.17
N ALA A 15 8.06 -6.63 -3.13
CA ALA A 15 7.60 -6.30 -4.47
C ALA A 15 6.17 -5.74 -4.45
N THR A 16 5.28 -6.35 -3.67
CA THR A 16 3.89 -5.91 -3.50
C THR A 16 3.81 -4.53 -2.85
N ALA A 17 4.60 -4.27 -1.80
CA ALA A 17 4.66 -2.95 -1.18
C ALA A 17 5.12 -1.86 -2.17
N ARG A 18 6.13 -2.15 -2.99
CA ARG A 18 6.57 -1.22 -4.06
C ARG A 18 5.49 -0.97 -5.10
N ALA A 19 4.74 -2.02 -5.49
CA ALA A 19 3.63 -1.88 -6.42
C ALA A 19 2.49 -1.02 -5.85
N LEU A 20 2.13 -1.22 -4.57
CA LEU A 20 1.13 -0.41 -3.88
C LEU A 20 1.52 1.07 -3.83
N SER A 21 2.79 1.36 -3.51
CA SER A 21 3.34 2.71 -3.53
C SER A 21 3.25 3.35 -4.92
N ALA A 22 3.67 2.63 -5.97
CA ALA A 22 3.60 3.11 -7.36
C ALA A 22 2.15 3.33 -7.83
N ILE A 23 1.21 2.47 -7.43
CA ILE A 23 -0.22 2.64 -7.71
C ILE A 23 -0.77 3.89 -7.01
N ASN A 24 -0.35 4.15 -5.77
CA ASN A 24 -0.74 5.35 -5.05
C ASN A 24 -0.25 6.61 -5.77
N ASP A 25 1.03 6.65 -6.15
CA ASP A 25 1.62 7.77 -6.90
C ASP A 25 0.91 8.03 -8.24
N LEU A 26 0.60 6.95 -8.98
CA LEU A 26 -0.14 7.04 -10.24
C LEU A 26 -1.57 7.57 -10.01
N SER A 27 -2.23 7.12 -8.96
CA SER A 27 -3.58 7.56 -8.61
C SER A 27 -3.58 9.06 -8.27
N HIS A 28 -2.62 9.53 -7.46
CA HIS A 28 -2.45 10.95 -7.15
C HIS A 28 -2.18 11.80 -8.39
N THR A 29 -1.32 11.32 -9.28
CA THR A 29 -1.02 12.02 -10.54
C THR A 29 -2.27 12.16 -11.41
N THR A 30 -2.99 11.04 -11.59
CA THR A 30 -4.23 11.01 -12.39
C THR A 30 -5.30 11.92 -11.81
N LEU A 31 -5.45 11.96 -10.48
CA LEU A 31 -6.46 12.78 -9.80
C LEU A 31 -6.12 14.27 -9.91
N ARG A 32 -4.85 14.67 -9.83
CA ARG A 32 -4.43 16.06 -10.08
C ARG A 32 -4.67 16.49 -11.52
N ASP A 33 -4.44 15.60 -12.49
CA ASP A 33 -4.73 15.89 -13.90
C ASP A 33 -6.24 16.09 -14.11
N GLN A 34 -7.07 15.30 -13.41
CA GLN A 34 -8.52 15.47 -13.41
C GLN A 34 -8.98 16.77 -12.74
N ASP A 35 -8.35 17.20 -11.64
CA ASP A 35 -8.63 18.50 -11.01
C ASP A 35 -8.44 19.67 -12.00
N GLY A 36 -7.41 19.59 -12.85
CA GLY A 36 -7.19 20.57 -13.93
C GLY A 36 -8.34 20.62 -14.94
N VAL A 37 -8.87 19.46 -15.33
CA VAL A 37 -10.04 19.37 -16.21
C VAL A 37 -11.29 19.90 -15.50
N LEU A 38 -11.52 19.53 -14.25
CA LEU A 38 -12.67 19.99 -13.47
C LEU A 38 -12.65 21.52 -13.28
N ALA A 39 -11.48 22.11 -13.03
CA ALA A 39 -11.33 23.55 -12.95
C ALA A 39 -11.77 24.26 -14.25
N THR A 40 -11.52 23.68 -15.42
CA THR A 40 -12.01 24.22 -16.70
C THR A 40 -13.52 24.06 -16.89
N CYS A 41 -14.09 22.93 -16.44
CA CYS A 41 -15.53 22.65 -16.48
C CYS A 41 -16.35 23.50 -15.48
N ALA A 42 -15.71 23.93 -14.39
CA ALA A 42 -16.32 24.75 -13.35
C ALA A 42 -17.00 26.00 -13.93
N ALA A 43 -16.40 26.65 -14.92
CA ALA A 43 -16.94 27.86 -15.54
C ALA A 43 -18.32 27.64 -16.18
N GLY A 44 -18.61 26.45 -16.71
CA GLY A 44 -19.91 26.12 -17.32
C GLY A 44 -20.93 25.58 -16.32
N TRP A 45 -20.48 24.76 -15.37
CA TRP A 45 -21.36 24.06 -14.43
C TRP A 45 -21.69 24.91 -13.21
N ALA A 46 -20.78 25.78 -12.75
CA ALA A 46 -21.02 26.69 -11.63
C ALA A 46 -22.18 27.67 -11.87
N THR A 47 -22.57 27.92 -13.12
CA THR A 47 -23.72 28.77 -13.45
C THR A 47 -25.07 28.05 -13.50
N ARG A 48 -25.12 26.76 -13.86
CA ARG A 48 -26.40 26.02 -14.07
C ARG A 48 -26.67 24.94 -13.03
N SER A 49 -25.63 24.45 -12.37
CA SER A 49 -25.68 23.27 -11.49
C SER A 49 -24.65 23.38 -10.35
N ALA A 50 -24.48 24.59 -9.80
CA ALA A 50 -23.43 24.93 -8.84
C ALA A 50 -23.36 23.97 -7.64
N VAL A 51 -24.51 23.64 -7.05
CA VAL A 51 -24.62 22.75 -5.89
C VAL A 51 -24.15 21.34 -6.25
N GLY A 52 -24.69 20.76 -7.33
CA GLY A 52 -24.30 19.41 -7.76
C GLY A 52 -22.83 19.31 -8.18
N TYR A 53 -22.26 20.37 -8.75
CA TYR A 53 -20.83 20.44 -9.05
C TYR A 53 -19.98 20.47 -7.76
N ALA A 54 -20.36 21.29 -6.77
CA ALA A 54 -19.65 21.36 -5.48
C ALA A 54 -19.70 20.00 -4.73
N ASP A 55 -20.87 19.36 -4.69
CA ASP A 55 -21.07 18.04 -4.09
C ASP A 55 -20.19 16.99 -4.78
N PHE A 56 -20.16 17.00 -6.12
CA PHE A 56 -19.32 16.09 -6.90
C PHE A 56 -17.83 16.27 -6.58
N THR A 57 -17.32 17.51 -6.58
CA THR A 57 -15.90 17.78 -6.28
C THR A 57 -15.53 17.39 -4.84
N THR A 58 -16.47 17.57 -3.89
CA THR A 58 -16.26 17.18 -2.49
C THR A 58 -16.19 15.66 -2.36
N GLN A 59 -17.13 14.93 -2.96
CA GLN A 59 -17.13 13.46 -2.94
C GLN A 59 -15.89 12.87 -3.61
N LEU A 60 -15.43 13.48 -4.70
CA LEU A 60 -14.20 13.05 -5.39
C LEU A 60 -12.96 13.24 -4.51
N ALA A 61 -12.86 14.38 -3.81
CA ALA A 61 -11.77 14.65 -2.88
C ALA A 61 -11.76 13.65 -1.71
N ASP A 62 -12.92 13.40 -1.11
CA ASP A 62 -13.06 12.43 0.00
C ASP A 62 -12.71 11.01 -0.43
N PHE A 63 -13.17 10.58 -1.61
CA PHE A 63 -12.83 9.28 -2.19
C PHE A 63 -11.33 9.14 -2.42
N THR A 64 -10.70 10.17 -2.98
CA THR A 64 -9.26 10.22 -3.25
C THR A 64 -8.44 10.08 -1.97
N ALA A 65 -8.79 10.85 -0.93
CA ALA A 65 -8.13 10.79 0.37
C ALA A 65 -8.27 9.40 1.01
N ALA A 66 -9.48 8.81 0.94
CA ALA A 66 -9.73 7.47 1.46
C ALA A 66 -8.95 6.39 0.70
N LEU A 67 -8.85 6.48 -0.63
CA LEU A 67 -8.07 5.56 -1.45
C LEU A 67 -6.58 5.62 -1.11
N SER A 68 -6.00 6.82 -1.05
CA SER A 68 -4.59 7.00 -0.68
C SER A 68 -4.31 6.41 0.70
N SER A 69 -5.14 6.75 1.70
CA SER A 69 -4.96 6.26 3.07
C SER A 69 -4.97 4.73 3.14
N ARG A 70 -5.85 4.08 2.38
CA ARG A 70 -5.92 2.61 2.31
C ARG A 70 -4.70 2.01 1.62
N LEU A 71 -4.23 2.62 0.54
CA LEU A 71 -3.01 2.15 -0.16
C LEU A 71 -1.77 2.30 0.73
N ASP A 72 -1.62 3.43 1.42
CA ASP A 72 -0.52 3.66 2.37
C ASP A 72 -0.57 2.66 3.54
N HIS A 73 -1.77 2.37 4.05
CA HIS A 73 -1.95 1.36 5.09
C HIS A 73 -1.57 -0.05 4.61
N LEU A 74 -2.01 -0.44 3.41
CA LEU A 74 -1.66 -1.73 2.81
C LEU A 74 -0.15 -1.83 2.54
N GLU A 75 0.47 -0.77 2.03
CA GLU A 75 1.92 -0.72 1.84
C GLU A 75 2.64 -0.93 3.18
N SER A 76 2.29 -0.13 4.19
CA SER A 76 2.93 -0.17 5.51
C SER A 76 2.80 -1.55 6.17
N THR A 77 1.60 -2.12 6.17
CA THR A 77 1.36 -3.46 6.72
C THR A 77 2.09 -4.56 5.94
N THR A 78 2.18 -4.44 4.61
CA THR A 78 2.93 -5.37 3.76
C THR A 78 4.43 -5.31 4.03
N ARG A 79 5.00 -4.11 4.17
CA ARG A 79 6.41 -3.93 4.56
C ARG A 79 6.69 -4.49 5.95
N ALA A 80 5.79 -4.24 6.91
CA ALA A 80 5.92 -4.76 8.25
C ALA A 80 5.88 -6.30 8.28
N ALA A 81 5.03 -6.91 7.45
CA ALA A 81 5.00 -8.36 7.28
C ALA A 81 6.32 -8.89 6.70
N ALA A 82 6.82 -8.28 5.61
CA ALA A 82 8.10 -8.66 4.99
C ALA A 82 9.25 -8.64 6.00
N ALA A 83 9.38 -7.54 6.75
CA ALA A 83 10.41 -7.39 7.77
C ALA A 83 10.28 -8.42 8.91
N ARG A 84 9.06 -8.80 9.30
CA ARG A 84 8.84 -9.84 10.31
C ARG A 84 9.30 -11.21 9.84
N TYR A 85 9.02 -11.57 8.59
CA TYR A 85 9.49 -12.83 8.02
C TYR A 85 11.01 -12.87 7.95
N GLU A 86 11.66 -11.84 7.39
CA GLU A 86 13.13 -11.77 7.32
C GLU A 86 13.80 -11.85 8.70
N ASN A 87 13.24 -11.16 9.70
CA ASN A 87 13.76 -11.22 11.07
C ASN A 87 13.61 -12.62 11.68
N THR A 88 12.50 -13.31 11.38
CA THR A 88 12.25 -14.68 11.87
C THR A 88 13.18 -15.68 11.21
N ASP A 89 13.41 -15.56 9.90
CA ASP A 89 14.35 -16.41 9.15
C ASP A 89 15.78 -16.22 9.64
N ASN A 90 16.21 -14.96 9.84
CA ASN A 90 17.53 -14.64 10.37
C ASN A 90 17.73 -15.16 11.81
N ASP A 91 16.72 -15.05 12.67
CA ASP A 91 16.80 -15.57 14.04
C ASP A 91 16.83 -17.11 14.05
N SER A 92 16.04 -17.74 13.18
CA SER A 92 16.03 -19.20 13.01
C SER A 92 17.37 -19.72 12.51
N ALA A 93 17.95 -19.08 11.49
CA ALA A 93 19.27 -19.42 10.96
C ALA A 93 20.37 -19.27 12.05
N ARG A 94 20.32 -18.20 12.85
CA ARG A 94 21.25 -18.00 13.97
C ARG A 94 21.15 -19.12 15.01
N ARG A 95 19.93 -19.47 15.42
CA ARG A 95 19.70 -20.56 16.41
C ARG A 95 20.20 -21.90 15.89
N ILE A 96 19.99 -22.20 14.61
CA ILE A 96 20.48 -23.43 13.97
C ILE A 96 22.01 -23.45 13.95
N ALA A 97 22.66 -22.37 13.54
CA ALA A 97 24.13 -22.28 13.53
C ALA A 97 24.73 -22.50 14.93
N THR A 98 24.17 -21.86 15.96
CA THR A 98 24.61 -22.05 17.35
C THR A 98 24.40 -23.49 17.84
N ALA A 99 23.31 -24.15 17.46
CA ALA A 99 23.08 -25.55 17.82
C ALA A 99 24.10 -26.51 17.16
N ILE A 100 24.49 -26.22 15.91
CA ILE A 100 25.51 -27.00 15.18
C ILE A 100 26.90 -26.80 15.81
N GLU A 101 27.27 -25.56 16.15
CA GLU A 101 28.55 -25.27 16.83
C GLU A 101 28.63 -25.92 18.22
N GLY A 102 27.52 -25.95 18.96
CA GLY A 102 27.46 -26.62 20.26
C GLY A 102 27.57 -28.14 20.19
N THR A 103 27.14 -28.75 19.09
CA THR A 103 27.23 -30.21 18.90
C THR A 103 28.58 -30.67 18.36
N LEU A 104 29.34 -29.80 17.68
CA LEU A 104 30.70 -30.10 17.20
C LEU A 104 31.79 -29.96 18.28
N ASN A 105 31.48 -29.28 19.40
CA ASN A 105 32.39 -29.08 20.53
C ASN A 105 32.18 -30.09 21.69
N LEU A 106 31.37 -31.14 21.46
CA LEU A 106 31.13 -32.27 22.37
C LEU A 106 31.72 -33.55 21.77
#